data_AF-A0A8E0QQG0-F1
#
_entry.id   AF-A0A8E0QQG0-F1
#
_cell.length_a   1.000
_cell.length_b   1.000
_cell.length_c   1.000
_cell.angle_alpha   90.00
_cell.angle_beta   90.00
_cell.angle_gamma   90.00
#
_symmetry.space_group_name_H-M   'P 1'
#
loop_
_entity.id
_entity.type
_entity.pdbx_description
1 polymer ?
#
loop_
_entity_poly.entity_id
_entity_poly.type
_entity_poly.pdbx_seq_one_letter_code
_entity_poly.pdbx_strand_id
1 'polypeptide(L)'
;MPLLDPDTQAPAESSAAQLQRLPFPPVTYSHILHCSYHHWQPRYRPLTPKSRAIPLTPSFVSYLRADGIVLPPETTPPQGEDELDTFSDDGADEEPDPSVEWQEIHSHIRSTISEFGGKVTPKLNWSAPKDAVWMSATNDLQCRTPNDIYLLLKSSDFITHDLEHPFDGCVPDTGDSSDTPATQPDIPYHLVLRKYVNFNPSLEFRCFVRNRVLLCMCQRDQNHFDFLFSLRDTLRSRIQAFFDDKLKDTFPDPNFVFDVYIPEPHQRVWLIDINPWADRTDPLLFSWLEILQMKDPIGIKEEDADGPEESFVRLSLNGANPIVEEVNGNESSESEEEEELERADDGDDSPFLPEFRLVKRDDPEAYSFSTPQYSAHKLPREVVDASLSGPGGMSEFLGKWQDILAKQTQEDTDSDDGR
;
A
#
# COMPACT_ATOMS: atom_id res chain seq x y z
N MET A 1 72.80 -14.16 -15.36
CA MET A 1 71.52 -14.00 -14.65
C MET A 1 70.62 -13.15 -15.55
N PRO A 2 69.48 -13.67 -16.02
CA PRO A 2 68.60 -12.94 -16.93
C PRO A 2 67.74 -11.92 -16.18
N LEU A 3 67.37 -10.86 -16.89
CA LEU A 3 66.56 -9.73 -16.45
C LEU A 3 65.14 -10.15 -16.05
N LEU A 4 64.61 -9.52 -15.01
CA LEU A 4 63.23 -9.61 -14.54
C LEU A 4 62.33 -8.71 -15.39
N ASP A 5 61.30 -9.27 -16.01
CA ASP A 5 60.16 -8.53 -16.57
C ASP A 5 59.22 -8.10 -15.43
N PRO A 6 58.79 -6.83 -15.35
CA PRO A 6 57.73 -6.40 -14.46
C PRO A 6 56.45 -6.22 -15.28
N ASP A 7 55.65 -7.27 -15.42
CA ASP A 7 54.21 -7.12 -15.68
C ASP A 7 53.52 -8.48 -15.59
N THR A 8 53.01 -8.78 -14.40
CA THR A 8 51.91 -9.74 -14.24
C THR A 8 51.06 -9.28 -13.06
N GLN A 9 50.40 -8.13 -13.22
CA GLN A 9 49.20 -7.86 -12.43
C GLN A 9 48.13 -8.84 -12.88
N ALA A 10 47.75 -9.76 -11.98
CA ALA A 10 46.54 -10.54 -12.12
C ALA A 10 45.35 -9.58 -12.36
N PRO A 11 44.45 -9.88 -13.30
CA PRO A 11 43.26 -9.06 -13.46
C PRO A 11 42.47 -9.17 -12.15
N ALA A 12 42.30 -8.04 -11.48
CA ALA A 12 41.34 -7.92 -10.40
C ALA A 12 39.98 -8.38 -10.95
N GLU A 13 39.42 -9.44 -10.36
CA GLU A 13 38.04 -9.85 -10.59
C GLU A 13 37.13 -8.69 -10.19
N SER A 14 36.79 -7.87 -11.18
CA SER A 14 35.71 -6.90 -11.11
C SER A 14 34.38 -7.69 -11.10
N SER A 15 34.03 -8.25 -9.94
CA SER A 15 32.76 -8.94 -9.70
C SER A 15 31.61 -7.97 -9.42
N ALA A 16 31.52 -6.88 -10.19
CA ALA A 16 30.34 -6.02 -10.21
C ALA A 16 29.64 -6.23 -11.55
N ALA A 17 29.02 -7.40 -11.73
CA ALA A 17 28.02 -7.57 -12.76
C ALA A 17 26.90 -6.56 -12.46
N GLN A 18 26.81 -5.50 -13.25
CA GLN A 18 25.73 -4.52 -13.13
C GLN A 18 24.40 -5.26 -13.30
N LEU A 19 23.61 -5.32 -12.23
CA LEU A 19 22.28 -5.89 -12.26
C LEU A 19 21.41 -5.07 -13.22
N GLN A 20 21.05 -5.65 -14.37
CA GLN A 20 20.17 -4.99 -15.35
C GLN A 20 18.70 -4.97 -14.91
N ARG A 21 18.34 -5.79 -13.91
CA ARG A 21 17.00 -5.89 -13.33
C ARG A 21 17.10 -6.22 -11.84
N LEU A 22 16.07 -5.84 -11.08
CA LEU A 22 15.96 -6.21 -9.67
C LEU A 22 15.88 -7.74 -9.52
N PRO A 23 16.57 -8.33 -8.54
CA PRO A 23 16.65 -9.78 -8.36
C PRO A 23 15.41 -10.34 -7.65
N PHE A 24 14.23 -10.12 -8.21
CA PHE A 24 12.99 -10.71 -7.68
C PHE A 24 12.92 -12.21 -8.00
N PRO A 25 12.40 -13.03 -7.05
CA PRO A 25 11.91 -14.35 -7.42
C PRO A 25 10.74 -14.22 -8.41
N PRO A 26 10.48 -15.24 -9.25
CA PRO A 26 9.31 -15.25 -10.13
C PRO A 26 8.02 -15.05 -9.33
N VAL A 27 7.18 -14.11 -9.75
CA VAL A 27 5.87 -13.84 -9.14
C VAL A 27 4.85 -14.79 -9.76
N THR A 28 4.17 -15.61 -8.97
CA THR A 28 3.17 -16.56 -9.50
C THR A 28 1.77 -15.95 -9.55
N TYR A 29 0.89 -16.52 -10.37
CA TYR A 29 -0.53 -16.14 -10.36
C TYR A 29 -1.17 -16.35 -8.98
N SER A 30 -0.87 -17.47 -8.32
CA SER A 30 -1.35 -17.73 -6.95
C SER A 30 -0.94 -16.64 -5.96
N HIS A 31 0.29 -16.11 -6.05
CA HIS A 31 0.78 -15.07 -5.15
C HIS A 31 -0.06 -13.78 -5.26
N ILE A 32 -0.41 -13.37 -6.48
CA ILE A 32 -1.31 -12.23 -6.71
C ILE A 32 -2.71 -12.52 -6.15
N LEU A 33 -3.24 -13.72 -6.40
CA LEU A 33 -4.56 -14.12 -5.91
C LEU A 33 -4.64 -14.21 -4.39
N HIS A 34 -3.58 -14.68 -3.71
CA HIS A 34 -3.50 -14.73 -2.24
C HIS A 34 -3.56 -13.33 -1.62
N CYS A 35 -3.03 -12.32 -2.31
CA CYS A 35 -3.08 -10.92 -1.90
C CYS A 35 -4.42 -10.22 -2.20
N SER A 36 -5.36 -10.91 -2.86
CA SER A 36 -6.69 -10.33 -3.12
C SER A 36 -7.52 -10.24 -1.83
N TYR A 37 -8.25 -9.14 -1.67
CA TYR A 37 -9.01 -8.82 -0.46
C TYR A 37 -9.99 -9.93 -0.07
N HIS A 38 -10.70 -10.50 -1.04
CA HIS A 38 -11.67 -11.57 -0.81
C HIS A 38 -10.99 -12.88 -0.34
N HIS A 39 -9.71 -13.09 -0.66
CA HIS A 39 -8.95 -14.27 -0.23
C HIS A 39 -8.47 -14.14 1.22
N TRP A 40 -7.76 -13.06 1.57
CA TRP A 40 -7.14 -12.95 2.89
C TRP A 40 -8.11 -12.43 3.97
N GLN A 41 -9.08 -11.58 3.61
CA GLN A 41 -9.94 -10.95 4.62
C GLN A 41 -10.78 -11.93 5.43
N PRO A 42 -11.35 -13.02 4.88
CA PRO A 42 -12.08 -14.00 5.68
C PRO A 42 -11.24 -14.61 6.82
N ARG A 43 -9.93 -14.83 6.57
CA ARG A 43 -8.98 -15.36 7.57
C ARG A 43 -8.66 -14.33 8.65
N TYR A 44 -8.55 -13.05 8.28
CA TYR A 44 -8.13 -11.97 9.17
C TYR A 44 -9.24 -11.02 9.60
N ARG A 45 -10.51 -11.39 9.38
CA ARG A 45 -11.68 -10.55 9.66
C ARG A 45 -11.70 -9.87 11.04
N PRO A 46 -11.28 -10.51 12.16
CA PRO A 46 -11.24 -9.85 13.47
C PRO A 46 -10.15 -8.77 13.61
N LEU A 47 -9.16 -8.81 12.73
CA LEU A 47 -7.98 -7.95 12.73
C LEU A 47 -8.13 -6.74 11.79
N THR A 48 -9.19 -6.70 10.99
CA THR A 48 -9.42 -5.66 9.97
C THR A 48 -10.57 -4.74 10.33
N PRO A 49 -10.57 -3.47 9.91
CA PRO A 49 -11.74 -2.61 9.96
C PRO A 49 -12.97 -3.24 9.29
N LYS A 50 -14.17 -2.84 9.72
CA LYS A 50 -15.43 -3.40 9.20
C LYS A 50 -15.57 -3.13 7.70
N SER A 51 -15.84 -4.18 6.93
CA SER A 51 -16.01 -4.11 5.48
C SER A 51 -17.08 -5.08 4.97
N ARG A 52 -17.41 -4.95 3.68
CA ARG A 52 -18.27 -5.83 2.91
C ARG A 52 -17.66 -6.06 1.53
N ALA A 53 -17.46 -7.32 1.16
CA ALA A 53 -17.11 -7.70 -0.20
C ALA A 53 -18.39 -8.11 -0.94
N ILE A 54 -18.63 -7.49 -2.10
CA ILE A 54 -19.76 -7.74 -2.98
C ILE A 54 -19.18 -8.37 -4.25
N PRO A 55 -19.48 -9.65 -4.56
CA PRO A 55 -19.07 -10.27 -5.81
C PRO A 55 -19.61 -9.49 -7.01
N LEU A 56 -18.77 -9.26 -8.02
CA LEU A 56 -19.13 -8.51 -9.22
C LEU A 56 -19.65 -9.45 -10.31
N THR A 57 -20.68 -8.99 -11.02
CA THR A 57 -21.18 -9.67 -12.22
C THR A 57 -20.35 -9.27 -13.45
N PRO A 58 -20.32 -10.10 -14.51
CA PRO A 58 -19.66 -9.74 -15.75
C PRO A 58 -20.17 -8.43 -16.37
N SER A 59 -21.46 -8.12 -16.22
CA SER A 59 -22.05 -6.86 -16.66
C SER A 59 -21.46 -5.66 -15.93
N PHE A 60 -21.33 -5.74 -14.60
CA PHE A 60 -20.73 -4.65 -13.82
C PHE A 60 -19.24 -4.48 -14.14
N VAL A 61 -18.50 -5.58 -14.34
CA VAL A 61 -17.09 -5.52 -14.76
C VAL A 61 -16.97 -4.89 -16.15
N SER A 62 -17.87 -5.22 -17.07
CA SER A 62 -17.91 -4.63 -18.42
C SER A 62 -18.22 -3.13 -18.36
N TYR A 63 -19.12 -2.71 -17.46
CA TYR A 63 -19.38 -1.31 -17.19
C TYR A 63 -18.16 -0.55 -16.67
N LEU A 64 -17.38 -1.15 -15.76
CA LEU A 64 -16.15 -0.52 -15.27
C LEU A 64 -15.11 -0.37 -16.40
N ARG A 65 -14.99 -1.37 -17.27
CA ARG A 65 -14.08 -1.36 -18.44
C ARG A 65 -14.53 -0.46 -19.58
N ALA A 66 -15.82 -0.09 -19.63
CA ALA A 66 -16.33 0.76 -20.71
C ALA A 66 -15.75 2.17 -20.60
N ASP A 67 -15.37 2.74 -21.74
CA ASP A 67 -14.90 4.12 -21.83
C ASP A 67 -16.01 5.12 -21.44
N GLY A 68 -15.61 6.25 -20.87
CA GLY A 68 -16.52 7.31 -20.42
C GLY A 68 -17.22 7.00 -19.10
N ILE A 69 -17.90 8.00 -18.53
CA ILE A 69 -18.56 7.90 -17.22
C ILE A 69 -20.05 8.12 -17.41
N VAL A 70 -20.82 7.02 -17.43
CA VAL A 70 -22.29 7.05 -17.43
C VAL A 70 -22.76 6.67 -16.03
N LEU A 71 -23.53 7.53 -15.37
CA LEU A 71 -24.00 7.32 -14.01
C LEU A 71 -25.50 7.01 -13.98
N PRO A 72 -25.96 6.12 -13.08
CA PRO A 72 -27.38 5.93 -12.84
C PRO A 72 -28.07 7.23 -12.40
N PRO A 73 -29.34 7.45 -12.78
CA PRO A 73 -30.09 8.64 -12.40
C PRO A 73 -30.23 8.71 -10.88
N GLU A 74 -29.97 9.89 -10.30
CA GLU A 74 -30.11 10.06 -8.85
C GLU A 74 -31.59 10.04 -8.45
N THR A 75 -31.97 9.09 -7.59
CA THR A 75 -33.29 9.08 -6.97
C THR A 75 -33.36 10.09 -5.81
N THR A 76 -33.11 11.37 -6.09
CA THR A 76 -33.21 12.44 -5.09
C THR A 76 -34.58 13.10 -5.26
N PRO A 77 -35.54 12.97 -4.32
CA PRO A 77 -36.71 13.82 -4.36
C PRO A 77 -36.24 15.27 -4.19
N PRO A 78 -36.69 16.22 -5.03
CA PRO A 78 -36.26 17.60 -4.94
C PRO A 78 -36.63 18.14 -3.55
N GLN A 79 -35.61 18.38 -2.72
CA GLN A 79 -35.77 19.07 -1.45
C GLN A 79 -35.34 20.52 -1.66
N GLY A 80 -36.31 21.43 -1.60
CA GLY A 80 -36.07 22.84 -1.33
C GLY A 80 -35.83 23.68 -2.57
N GLU A 81 -36.70 24.66 -2.73
CA GLU A 81 -36.65 25.81 -3.62
C GLU A 81 -35.26 26.47 -3.62
N ASP A 82 -34.46 26.22 -4.66
CA ASP A 82 -33.43 27.14 -5.13
C ASP A 82 -33.48 27.10 -6.66
N GLU A 83 -34.17 28.09 -7.24
CA GLU A 83 -34.15 28.40 -8.67
C GLU A 83 -32.72 28.81 -9.05
N LEU A 84 -31.92 27.84 -9.49
CA LEU A 84 -30.71 28.10 -10.27
C LEU A 84 -30.98 27.65 -11.71
N ASP A 85 -31.17 28.63 -12.60
CA ASP A 85 -31.31 28.49 -14.05
C ASP A 85 -30.33 27.46 -14.61
N THR A 86 -30.79 26.22 -14.75
CA THR A 86 -30.11 25.18 -15.53
C THR A 86 -30.70 25.27 -16.92
N PHE A 87 -29.87 25.64 -17.90
CA PHE A 87 -30.21 25.63 -19.31
C PHE A 87 -30.89 24.31 -19.67
N SER A 88 -32.21 24.34 -19.86
CA SER A 88 -32.97 23.23 -20.43
C SER A 88 -32.54 23.10 -21.87
N ASP A 89 -31.57 22.23 -22.13
CA ASP A 89 -31.36 21.70 -23.48
C ASP A 89 -32.53 20.74 -23.75
N ASP A 90 -33.54 21.25 -24.45
CA ASP A 90 -34.74 20.53 -24.91
C ASP A 90 -34.38 19.53 -26.01
N GLY A 91 -33.62 18.49 -25.61
CA GLY A 91 -33.14 17.41 -26.48
C GLY A 91 -32.81 16.13 -25.71
N ALA A 92 -33.47 15.87 -24.58
CA ALA A 92 -33.24 14.70 -23.73
C ALA A 92 -33.58 13.38 -24.45
N ASP A 93 -32.64 12.86 -25.23
CA ASP A 93 -32.44 11.43 -25.32
C ASP A 93 -32.15 10.97 -23.87
N GLU A 94 -33.11 10.29 -23.22
CA GLU A 94 -32.91 9.70 -21.91
C GLU A 94 -31.69 8.77 -21.99
N GLU A 95 -30.55 9.20 -21.47
CA GLU A 95 -29.37 8.34 -21.40
C GLU A 95 -29.76 7.04 -20.68
N PRO A 96 -29.49 5.87 -21.28
CA PRO A 96 -29.97 4.60 -20.75
C PRO A 96 -29.35 4.38 -19.36
N ASP A 97 -30.20 4.19 -18.34
CA ASP A 97 -29.76 3.89 -16.98
C ASP A 97 -28.91 2.61 -16.98
N PRO A 98 -27.59 2.73 -16.73
CA PRO A 98 -26.71 1.58 -16.81
C PRO A 98 -26.99 0.59 -15.67
N SER A 99 -27.55 1.04 -14.53
CA SER A 99 -27.82 0.18 -13.38
C SER A 99 -28.84 -0.92 -13.60
N VAL A 100 -29.63 -0.86 -14.68
CA VAL A 100 -30.62 -1.88 -15.04
C VAL A 100 -29.97 -3.26 -15.21
N GLU A 101 -28.73 -3.33 -15.67
CA GLU A 101 -28.00 -4.60 -15.84
C GLU A 101 -27.38 -5.14 -14.54
N TRP A 102 -27.35 -4.36 -13.45
CA TRP A 102 -26.75 -4.73 -12.16
C TRP A 102 -27.51 -4.18 -10.95
N GLN A 103 -28.85 -4.22 -11.01
CA GLN A 103 -29.74 -3.70 -9.98
C GLN A 103 -29.48 -4.30 -8.58
N GLU A 104 -29.12 -5.59 -8.53
CA GLU A 104 -28.79 -6.28 -7.27
C GLU A 104 -27.53 -5.70 -6.63
N ILE A 105 -26.47 -5.47 -7.42
CA ILE A 105 -25.22 -4.83 -6.95
C ILE A 105 -25.51 -3.40 -6.49
N HIS A 106 -26.26 -2.63 -7.29
CA HIS A 106 -26.63 -1.26 -6.95
C HIS A 106 -27.40 -1.20 -5.61
N SER A 107 -28.35 -2.11 -5.41
CA SER A 107 -29.13 -2.23 -4.17
C SER A 107 -28.25 -2.63 -2.98
N HIS A 108 -27.32 -3.58 -3.18
CA HIS A 108 -26.37 -3.99 -2.14
C HIS A 108 -25.42 -2.86 -1.74
N ILE A 109 -24.95 -2.06 -2.70
CA ILE A 109 -24.13 -0.88 -2.43
C ILE A 109 -24.91 0.11 -1.56
N ARG A 110 -26.13 0.47 -1.96
CA ARG A 110 -27.00 1.39 -1.21
C ARG A 110 -27.27 0.89 0.21
N SER A 111 -27.58 -0.40 0.37
CA SER A 111 -27.79 -1.02 1.69
C SER A 111 -26.51 -0.99 2.54
N THR A 112 -25.35 -1.26 1.94
CA THR A 112 -24.07 -1.29 2.67
C THR A 112 -23.68 0.11 3.14
N ILE A 113 -23.87 1.14 2.30
CA ILE A 113 -23.66 2.54 2.67
C ILE A 113 -24.52 2.89 3.89
N SER A 114 -25.81 2.55 3.87
CA SER A 114 -26.71 2.79 4.99
C SER A 114 -26.28 2.05 6.26
N GLU A 115 -25.93 0.76 6.16
CA GLU A 115 -25.45 -0.05 7.29
C GLU A 115 -24.18 0.53 7.93
N PHE A 116 -23.31 1.15 7.14
CA PHE A 116 -22.02 1.68 7.61
C PHE A 116 -22.09 3.13 8.11
N GLY A 117 -23.30 3.69 8.21
CA GLY A 117 -23.53 5.04 8.73
C GLY A 117 -23.41 6.12 7.66
N GLY A 118 -23.69 5.78 6.40
CA GLY A 118 -23.77 6.71 5.28
C GLY A 118 -22.43 7.06 4.63
N LYS A 119 -21.32 6.46 5.06
CA LYS A 119 -19.98 6.76 4.55
C LYS A 119 -19.15 5.49 4.39
N VAL A 120 -18.63 5.29 3.19
CA VAL A 120 -17.77 4.14 2.86
C VAL A 120 -16.56 4.59 2.04
N THR A 121 -15.55 3.72 1.94
CA THR A 121 -14.46 3.86 0.96
C THR A 121 -14.43 2.62 0.06
N PRO A 122 -14.43 2.78 -1.27
CA PRO A 122 -14.42 1.65 -2.19
C PRO A 122 -12.98 1.15 -2.46
N LYS A 123 -12.85 -0.14 -2.76
CA LYS A 123 -11.68 -0.74 -3.42
C LYS A 123 -12.11 -1.97 -4.22
N LEU A 124 -11.32 -2.38 -5.20
CA LEU A 124 -11.46 -3.70 -5.82
C LEU A 124 -10.64 -4.74 -5.06
N ASN A 125 -10.30 -5.84 -5.73
CA ASN A 125 -9.57 -6.97 -5.17
C ASN A 125 -8.25 -6.53 -4.52
N TRP A 126 -7.49 -5.63 -5.14
CA TRP A 126 -6.17 -5.24 -4.65
C TRP A 126 -6.12 -3.74 -4.37
N SER A 127 -6.61 -2.92 -5.28
CA SER A 127 -6.35 -1.48 -5.27
C SER A 127 -7.57 -0.66 -4.87
N ALA A 128 -7.32 0.45 -4.16
CA ALA A 128 -8.29 1.51 -3.89
C ALA A 128 -8.04 2.68 -4.86
N PRO A 129 -9.09 3.44 -5.27
CA PRO A 129 -8.98 4.49 -6.28
C PRO A 129 -8.37 5.80 -5.72
N LYS A 130 -7.18 5.70 -5.11
CA LYS A 130 -6.50 6.81 -4.41
C LYS A 130 -6.01 7.91 -5.35
N ASP A 131 -5.72 7.52 -6.59
CA ASP A 131 -5.36 8.36 -7.73
C ASP A 131 -6.55 9.14 -8.30
N ALA A 132 -7.78 8.72 -8.05
CA ALA A 132 -9.01 9.34 -8.56
C ALA A 132 -9.70 10.29 -7.56
N VAL A 133 -9.09 10.59 -6.42
CA VAL A 133 -9.72 11.45 -5.38
C VAL A 133 -10.12 12.84 -5.88
N TRP A 134 -9.46 13.33 -6.93
CA TRP A 134 -9.76 14.61 -7.58
C TRP A 134 -11.17 14.66 -8.22
N MET A 135 -11.77 13.50 -8.48
CA MET A 135 -13.15 13.39 -8.97
C MET A 135 -14.19 13.49 -7.86
N SER A 136 -13.78 13.31 -6.60
CA SER A 136 -14.68 13.44 -5.45
C SER A 136 -14.88 14.91 -5.09
N ALA A 137 -16.12 15.30 -4.78
CA ALA A 137 -16.44 16.65 -4.31
C ALA A 137 -15.71 17.03 -3.00
N THR A 138 -15.33 16.03 -2.19
CA THR A 138 -14.58 16.22 -0.94
C THR A 138 -13.07 16.07 -1.10
N ASN A 139 -12.58 15.78 -2.31
CA ASN A 139 -11.18 15.47 -2.59
C ASN A 139 -10.61 14.36 -1.68
N ASP A 140 -11.45 13.38 -1.36
CA ASP A 140 -11.10 12.21 -0.54
C ASP A 140 -11.80 10.95 -1.09
N LEU A 141 -11.53 9.80 -0.48
CA LEU A 141 -12.16 8.52 -0.85
C LEU A 141 -13.57 8.31 -0.26
N GLN A 142 -14.13 9.32 0.41
CA GLN A 142 -15.42 9.19 1.08
C GLN A 142 -16.55 9.15 0.06
N CYS A 143 -17.25 8.02 0.01
CA CYS A 143 -18.46 7.87 -0.78
C CYS A 143 -19.70 7.85 0.13
N ARG A 144 -20.72 8.62 -0.26
CA ARG A 144 -22.03 8.70 0.40
C ARG A 144 -23.14 8.16 -0.49
N THR A 145 -22.95 8.17 -1.80
CA THR A 145 -23.88 7.63 -2.79
C THR A 145 -23.23 6.50 -3.60
N PRO A 146 -24.04 5.64 -4.27
CA PRO A 146 -23.50 4.71 -5.26
C PRO A 146 -22.77 5.43 -6.41
N ASN A 147 -23.23 6.61 -6.80
CA ASN A 147 -22.63 7.37 -7.90
C ASN A 147 -21.22 7.85 -7.54
N ASP A 148 -20.97 8.26 -6.30
CA ASP A 148 -19.62 8.59 -5.81
C ASP A 148 -18.65 7.39 -6.01
N ILE A 149 -19.14 6.17 -5.75
CA ILE A 149 -18.36 4.94 -5.91
C ILE A 149 -18.05 4.69 -7.38
N TYR A 150 -19.07 4.76 -8.25
CA TYR A 150 -18.88 4.51 -9.68
C TYR A 150 -17.94 5.54 -10.30
N LEU A 151 -18.09 6.80 -9.93
CA LEU A 151 -17.24 7.90 -10.38
C LEU A 151 -15.78 7.66 -10.02
N LEU A 152 -15.48 7.33 -8.75
CA LEU A 152 -14.11 7.05 -8.31
C LEU A 152 -13.52 5.80 -8.98
N LEU A 153 -14.30 4.71 -9.07
CA LEU A 153 -13.81 3.47 -9.67
C LEU A 153 -13.50 3.63 -11.16
N LYS A 154 -14.35 4.33 -11.91
CA LYS A 154 -14.17 4.53 -13.36
C LYS A 154 -13.09 5.54 -13.72
N SER A 155 -12.67 6.37 -12.76
CA SER A 155 -11.67 7.43 -12.98
C SER A 155 -10.28 7.06 -12.46
N SER A 156 -10.08 5.81 -12.02
CA SER A 156 -8.84 5.36 -11.39
C SER A 156 -8.06 4.42 -12.29
N ASP A 157 -6.81 4.77 -12.56
CA ASP A 157 -5.84 3.95 -13.27
C ASP A 157 -5.50 2.69 -12.46
N PHE A 158 -5.48 2.79 -11.13
CA PHE A 158 -5.28 1.60 -10.28
C PHE A 158 -6.41 0.58 -10.43
N ILE A 159 -7.64 1.04 -10.58
CA ILE A 159 -8.79 0.16 -10.82
C ILE A 159 -8.72 -0.46 -12.21
N THR A 160 -8.37 0.33 -13.24
CA THR A 160 -8.14 -0.18 -14.60
C THR A 160 -7.06 -1.26 -14.60
N HIS A 161 -5.94 -1.03 -13.91
CA HIS A 161 -4.85 -1.99 -13.79
C HIS A 161 -5.27 -3.29 -13.08
N ASP A 162 -6.09 -3.22 -12.02
CA ASP A 162 -6.68 -4.42 -11.38
C ASP A 162 -7.55 -5.24 -12.36
N LEU A 163 -8.21 -4.58 -13.33
CA LEU A 163 -9.14 -5.21 -14.28
C LEU A 163 -8.46 -5.75 -15.55
N GLU A 164 -7.37 -5.13 -16.00
CA GLU A 164 -6.74 -5.41 -17.30
C GLU A 164 -5.34 -6.02 -17.19
N HIS A 165 -4.58 -5.62 -16.16
CA HIS A 165 -3.17 -5.97 -15.97
C HIS A 165 -2.86 -6.64 -14.62
N PRO A 166 -3.75 -7.49 -14.04
CA PRO A 166 -3.54 -8.04 -12.70
C PRO A 166 -2.32 -8.99 -12.65
N PHE A 167 -2.03 -9.68 -13.76
CA PHE A 167 -1.01 -10.72 -13.86
C PHE A 167 0.21 -10.33 -14.71
N ASP A 168 0.38 -9.04 -15.04
CA ASP A 168 1.53 -8.58 -15.79
C ASP A 168 2.84 -8.95 -15.06
N GLY A 169 3.77 -9.59 -15.78
CA GLY A 169 5.03 -10.08 -15.22
C GLY A 169 4.93 -11.37 -14.39
N CYS A 170 3.74 -11.97 -14.26
CA CYS A 170 3.56 -13.20 -13.49
C CYS A 170 3.83 -14.46 -14.31
N VAL A 171 4.28 -15.52 -13.64
CA VAL A 171 4.48 -16.86 -14.21
C VAL A 171 3.42 -17.85 -13.70
N PRO A 172 3.12 -18.91 -14.44
CA PRO A 172 2.29 -20.01 -13.94
C PRO A 172 2.92 -20.67 -12.72
N ASP A 173 2.09 -21.19 -11.82
CA ASP A 173 2.54 -21.95 -10.67
C ASP A 173 3.28 -23.23 -11.11
N THR A 174 4.46 -23.47 -10.54
CA THR A 174 5.31 -24.64 -10.86
C THR A 174 4.70 -25.91 -10.27
N GLY A 175 3.72 -26.48 -10.99
CA GLY A 175 3.00 -27.68 -10.60
C GLY A 175 1.99 -28.18 -11.64
N ASP A 176 1.55 -27.31 -12.56
CA ASP A 176 0.65 -27.69 -13.65
C ASP A 176 1.42 -28.41 -14.77
N SER A 177 1.62 -29.71 -14.55
CA SER A 177 2.23 -30.66 -15.48
C SER A 177 1.29 -31.04 -16.63
N SER A 178 0.48 -30.10 -17.12
CA SER A 178 -0.40 -30.30 -18.27
C SER A 178 0.17 -29.56 -19.47
N ASP A 179 0.39 -30.28 -20.58
CA ASP A 179 0.81 -29.80 -21.92
C ASP A 179 -0.16 -28.77 -22.56
N THR A 180 -1.05 -28.15 -21.79
CA THR A 180 -1.92 -27.07 -22.21
C THR A 180 -1.24 -25.72 -21.99
N PRO A 181 -1.34 -24.77 -22.93
CA PRO A 181 -0.80 -23.43 -22.72
C PRO A 181 -1.40 -22.85 -21.43
N ALA A 182 -0.53 -22.42 -20.51
CA ALA A 182 -0.94 -21.86 -19.23
C ALA A 182 -1.90 -20.68 -19.47
N THR A 183 -3.18 -20.92 -19.21
CA THR A 183 -4.22 -19.90 -19.34
C THR A 183 -4.28 -19.14 -18.02
N GLN A 184 -4.37 -17.82 -18.08
CA GLN A 184 -4.52 -17.01 -16.87
C GLN A 184 -5.75 -17.48 -16.09
N PRO A 185 -5.67 -17.58 -14.75
CA PRO A 185 -6.80 -18.01 -13.95
C PRO A 185 -7.91 -16.96 -14.00
N ASP A 186 -9.17 -17.43 -13.96
CA ASP A 186 -10.31 -16.54 -13.87
C ASP A 186 -10.33 -15.82 -12.51
N ILE A 187 -10.58 -14.51 -12.53
CA ILE A 187 -10.53 -13.68 -11.32
C ILE A 187 -11.96 -13.45 -10.82
N PRO A 188 -12.30 -13.90 -9.60
CA PRO A 188 -13.54 -13.50 -8.97
C PRO A 188 -13.42 -12.05 -8.47
N TYR A 189 -13.84 -11.10 -9.29
CA TYR A 189 -13.83 -9.69 -8.93
C TYR A 189 -14.85 -9.37 -7.84
N HIS A 190 -14.44 -8.54 -6.89
CA HIS A 190 -15.24 -8.10 -5.77
C HIS A 190 -15.11 -6.58 -5.59
N LEU A 191 -16.25 -5.90 -5.43
CA LEU A 191 -16.28 -4.56 -4.89
C LEU A 191 -16.25 -4.64 -3.37
N VAL A 192 -15.23 -4.07 -2.78
CA VAL A 192 -15.06 -4.01 -1.33
C VAL A 192 -15.43 -2.62 -0.85
N LEU A 193 -16.47 -2.54 -0.04
CA LEU A 193 -16.85 -1.34 0.67
C LEU A 193 -16.34 -1.44 2.10
N ARG A 194 -15.43 -0.55 2.47
CA ARG A 194 -14.92 -0.42 3.85
C ARG A 194 -15.73 0.66 4.55
N LYS A 195 -16.08 0.46 5.83
CA LYS A 195 -16.68 1.53 6.62
C LYS A 195 -15.69 2.68 6.70
N TYR A 196 -16.14 3.90 6.39
CA TYR A 196 -15.27 5.06 6.47
C TYR A 196 -14.82 5.27 7.93
N VAL A 197 -13.51 5.37 8.12
CA VAL A 197 -12.86 5.71 9.38
C VAL A 197 -11.85 6.81 9.06
N ASN A 198 -11.81 7.84 9.89
CA ASN A 198 -10.80 8.88 9.76
C ASN A 198 -9.49 8.36 10.36
N PHE A 199 -8.66 7.75 9.52
CA PHE A 199 -7.34 7.27 9.92
C PHE A 199 -6.39 8.45 10.12
N ASN A 200 -5.63 8.44 11.22
CA ASN A 200 -4.48 9.33 11.36
C ASN A 200 -3.34 8.78 10.47
N PRO A 201 -2.95 9.46 9.38
CA PRO A 201 -1.99 8.92 8.41
C PRO A 201 -0.62 8.60 9.02
N SER A 202 -0.23 9.32 10.07
CA SER A 202 1.04 9.11 10.79
C SER A 202 1.19 7.73 11.46
N LEU A 203 0.07 7.04 11.72
CA LEU A 203 0.04 5.76 12.44
C LEU A 203 -0.23 4.57 11.52
N GLU A 204 0.01 4.75 10.21
CA GLU A 204 -0.02 3.69 9.22
C GLU A 204 1.41 3.30 8.81
N PHE A 205 1.68 1.99 8.76
CA PHE A 205 3.00 1.45 8.51
C PHE A 205 2.94 0.32 7.49
N ARG A 206 3.92 0.30 6.58
CA ARG A 206 4.14 -0.80 5.63
C ARG A 206 5.24 -1.71 6.14
N CYS A 207 5.00 -3.01 6.12
CA CYS A 207 5.86 -4.04 6.69
C CYS A 207 6.24 -5.08 5.63
N PHE A 208 7.52 -5.43 5.54
CA PHE A 208 8.06 -6.33 4.51
C PHE A 208 8.48 -7.66 5.13
N VAL A 209 7.92 -8.75 4.61
CA VAL A 209 8.17 -10.11 5.08
C VAL A 209 8.88 -10.90 3.99
N ARG A 210 10.00 -11.52 4.35
CA ARG A 210 10.72 -12.48 3.51
C ARG A 210 10.97 -13.76 4.29
N ASN A 211 10.73 -14.91 3.67
CA ASN A 211 10.94 -16.23 4.25
C ASN A 211 10.29 -16.38 5.64
N ARG A 212 9.06 -15.86 5.80
CA ARG A 212 8.31 -15.87 7.07
C ARG A 212 9.00 -15.07 8.19
N VAL A 213 9.83 -14.10 7.83
CA VAL A 213 10.51 -13.19 8.75
C VAL A 213 10.20 -11.74 8.39
N LEU A 214 9.81 -10.95 9.40
CA LEU A 214 9.65 -9.50 9.25
C LEU A 214 11.03 -8.86 9.13
N LEU A 215 11.37 -8.37 7.94
CA LEU A 215 12.69 -7.77 7.66
C LEU A 215 12.75 -6.30 8.08
N CYS A 216 11.77 -5.53 7.63
CA CYS A 216 11.74 -4.09 7.84
C CYS A 216 10.32 -3.54 7.80
N MET A 217 10.16 -2.32 8.29
CA MET A 217 8.91 -1.57 8.25
C MET A 217 9.18 -0.08 8.11
N CYS A 218 8.24 0.66 7.52
CA CYS A 218 8.35 2.11 7.41
C CYS A 218 6.99 2.80 7.58
N GLN A 219 7.07 4.10 7.87
CA GLN A 219 5.92 4.99 7.82
C GLN A 219 5.29 5.01 6.41
N ARG A 220 3.95 4.91 6.33
CA ARG A 220 3.23 4.89 5.05
C ARG A 220 3.04 6.28 4.44
N ASP A 221 2.85 7.28 5.29
CA ASP A 221 2.71 8.69 4.92
C ASP A 221 4.10 9.34 4.78
N GLN A 222 4.27 10.27 3.85
CA GLN A 222 5.58 10.91 3.58
C GLN A 222 5.83 12.18 4.41
N ASN A 223 4.88 12.61 5.25
CA ASN A 223 5.10 13.77 6.12
C ASN A 223 5.97 13.43 7.33
N HIS A 224 6.70 14.41 7.83
CA HIS A 224 7.45 14.25 9.07
C HIS A 224 6.54 14.39 10.31
N PHE A 225 6.66 13.44 11.25
CA PHE A 225 5.96 13.47 12.54
C PHE A 225 6.92 13.24 13.71
N ASP A 226 7.28 14.31 14.42
CA ASP A 226 8.24 14.29 15.55
C ASP A 226 7.89 13.25 16.63
N PHE A 227 6.60 13.09 16.95
CA PHE A 227 6.16 12.21 18.04
C PHE A 227 6.36 10.71 17.75
N LEU A 228 6.51 10.30 16.48
CA LEU A 228 6.70 8.89 16.14
C LEU A 228 8.06 8.36 16.60
N PHE A 229 9.06 9.23 16.71
CA PHE A 229 10.43 8.84 17.06
C PHE A 229 10.52 8.29 18.48
N SER A 230 9.77 8.86 19.44
CA SER A 230 9.70 8.34 20.80
C SER A 230 8.89 7.05 20.92
N LEU A 231 7.97 6.80 19.98
CA LEU A 231 7.11 5.61 19.93
C LEU A 231 7.71 4.46 19.12
N ARG A 232 8.80 4.70 18.37
CA ARG A 232 9.39 3.77 17.39
C ARG A 232 9.57 2.36 17.95
N ASP A 233 10.18 2.22 19.13
CA ASP A 233 10.47 0.90 19.73
C ASP A 233 9.20 0.16 20.18
N THR A 234 8.23 0.92 20.70
CA THR A 234 6.93 0.37 21.11
C THR A 234 6.16 -0.12 19.89
N LEU A 235 6.07 0.71 18.84
CA LEU A 235 5.39 0.36 17.60
C LEU A 235 6.07 -0.84 16.92
N ARG A 236 7.41 -0.86 16.84
CA ARG A 236 8.17 -2.00 16.31
C ARG A 236 7.82 -3.31 17.02
N SER A 237 7.86 -3.29 18.35
CA SER A 237 7.56 -4.47 19.17
C SER A 237 6.12 -4.95 18.98
N ARG A 238 5.16 -4.01 18.83
CA ARG A 238 3.76 -4.32 18.58
C ARG A 238 3.54 -4.93 17.20
N ILE A 239 4.19 -4.38 16.16
CA ILE A 239 4.09 -4.89 14.79
C ILE A 239 4.73 -6.27 14.69
N GLN A 240 5.90 -6.47 15.31
CA GLN A 240 6.57 -7.77 15.37
C GLN A 240 5.69 -8.82 16.02
N ALA A 241 5.16 -8.56 17.23
CA ALA A 241 4.26 -9.47 17.92
C ALA A 241 2.98 -9.75 17.10
N PHE A 242 2.43 -8.75 16.43
CA PHE A 242 1.28 -8.93 15.55
C PHE A 242 1.61 -9.86 14.37
N PHE A 243 2.77 -9.68 13.73
CA PHE A 243 3.22 -10.54 12.65
C PHE A 243 3.39 -11.99 13.13
N ASP A 244 4.17 -12.19 14.20
CA ASP A 244 4.47 -13.53 14.74
C ASP A 244 3.19 -14.27 15.15
N ASP A 245 2.26 -13.60 15.84
CA ASP A 245 1.05 -14.23 16.37
C ASP A 245 -0.04 -14.44 15.32
N LYS A 246 -0.11 -13.60 14.28
CA LYS A 246 -1.28 -13.51 13.39
C LYS A 246 -1.00 -13.85 11.95
N LEU A 247 0.16 -13.51 11.41
CA LEU A 247 0.43 -13.61 9.97
C LEU A 247 1.49 -14.64 9.62
N LYS A 248 2.52 -14.80 10.47
CA LYS A 248 3.72 -15.62 10.20
C LYS A 248 3.36 -16.99 9.66
N ASP A 249 2.61 -17.80 10.41
CA ASP A 249 2.31 -19.18 9.99
C ASP A 249 0.98 -19.33 9.25
N THR A 250 0.19 -18.26 9.18
CA THR A 250 -1.19 -18.33 8.68
C THR A 250 -1.36 -17.80 7.26
N PHE A 251 -0.52 -16.89 6.79
CA PHE A 251 -0.55 -16.43 5.39
C PHE A 251 0.07 -17.51 4.49
N PRO A 252 -0.46 -17.79 3.28
CA PRO A 252 0.03 -18.90 2.47
C PRO A 252 1.46 -18.67 1.98
N ASP A 253 1.81 -17.44 1.61
CA ASP A 253 3.10 -17.16 1.00
C ASP A 253 4.16 -16.78 2.04
N PRO A 254 5.42 -17.20 1.86
CA PRO A 254 6.51 -16.85 2.77
C PRO A 254 7.01 -15.40 2.59
N ASN A 255 6.78 -14.82 1.42
CA ASN A 255 7.22 -13.46 1.06
C ASN A 255 5.99 -12.63 0.74
N PHE A 256 5.77 -11.54 1.46
CA PHE A 256 4.65 -10.62 1.22
C PHE A 256 4.89 -9.29 1.92
N VAL A 257 4.05 -8.31 1.61
CA VAL A 257 4.05 -7.00 2.25
C VAL A 257 2.69 -6.80 2.92
N PHE A 258 2.65 -6.25 4.11
CA PHE A 258 1.38 -5.95 4.78
C PHE A 258 1.38 -4.55 5.37
N ASP A 259 0.22 -3.90 5.31
CA ASP A 259 -0.01 -2.56 5.81
C ASP A 259 -0.81 -2.64 7.11
N VAL A 260 -0.38 -1.91 8.13
CA VAL A 260 -1.03 -1.88 9.45
C VAL A 260 -1.32 -0.46 9.92
N TYR A 261 -2.38 -0.33 10.72
CA TYR A 261 -2.75 0.89 11.40
C TYR A 261 -2.81 0.69 12.91
N ILE A 262 -2.20 1.60 13.66
CA ILE A 262 -2.07 1.50 15.13
C ILE A 262 -2.64 2.77 15.79
N PRO A 263 -3.97 2.85 16.03
CA PRO A 263 -4.57 4.03 16.63
C PRO A 263 -4.08 4.23 18.06
N GLU A 264 -4.12 5.47 18.56
CA GLU A 264 -4.00 5.75 19.98
C GLU A 264 -5.05 4.94 20.78
N PRO A 265 -4.70 4.32 21.92
CA PRO A 265 -3.44 4.45 22.70
C PRO A 265 -2.35 3.41 22.34
N HIS A 266 -2.24 2.99 21.08
CA HIS A 266 -1.24 2.06 20.54
C HIS A 266 -1.26 0.65 21.11
N GLN A 267 -2.44 0.19 21.52
CA GLN A 267 -2.66 -1.14 22.09
C GLN A 267 -3.09 -2.18 21.06
N ARG A 268 -3.72 -1.75 19.97
CA ARG A 268 -4.30 -2.63 18.96
C ARG A 268 -3.71 -2.32 17.59
N VAL A 269 -3.30 -3.38 16.89
CA VAL A 269 -2.86 -3.33 15.50
C VAL A 269 -4.02 -3.77 14.61
N TRP A 270 -4.30 -2.99 13.57
CA TRP A 270 -5.30 -3.30 12.55
C TRP A 270 -4.60 -3.62 11.23
N LEU A 271 -4.95 -4.75 10.61
CA LEU A 271 -4.52 -5.08 9.26
C LEU A 271 -5.33 -4.25 8.25
N ILE A 272 -4.63 -3.51 7.39
CA ILE A 272 -5.21 -2.61 6.38
C ILE A 272 -5.17 -3.23 4.99
N ASP A 273 -4.03 -3.81 4.62
CA ASP A 273 -3.88 -4.51 3.34
C ASP A 273 -2.77 -5.56 3.39
N ILE A 274 -2.81 -6.47 2.44
CA ILE A 274 -1.72 -7.39 2.11
C ILE A 274 -1.43 -7.24 0.62
N ASN A 275 -0.16 -7.00 0.28
CA ASN A 275 0.34 -6.75 -1.05
C ASN A 275 1.40 -7.81 -1.43
N PRO A 276 1.55 -8.11 -2.73
CA PRO A 276 2.53 -9.08 -3.18
C PRO A 276 3.97 -8.59 -2.95
N TRP A 277 4.87 -9.54 -2.72
CA TRP A 277 6.31 -9.35 -2.82
C TRP A 277 6.72 -9.25 -4.30
N ALA A 278 6.50 -8.06 -4.87
CA ALA A 278 6.72 -7.78 -6.27
C ALA A 278 7.10 -6.31 -6.47
N ASP A 279 7.75 -6.02 -7.59
CA ASP A 279 8.18 -4.67 -8.00
C ASP A 279 7.04 -3.64 -8.03
N ARG A 280 5.82 -4.07 -8.37
CA ARG A 280 4.59 -3.26 -8.37
C ARG A 280 4.19 -2.73 -6.99
N THR A 281 4.64 -3.34 -5.90
CA THR A 281 4.32 -2.88 -4.55
C THR A 281 5.30 -1.77 -4.17
N ASP A 282 4.81 -0.56 -3.95
CA ASP A 282 5.66 0.59 -3.60
C ASP A 282 6.49 0.35 -2.31
N PRO A 283 7.83 0.43 -2.36
CA PRO A 283 8.70 0.22 -1.20
C PRO A 283 8.78 1.43 -0.26
N LEU A 284 8.23 2.60 -0.64
CA LEU A 284 8.15 3.83 0.16
C LEU A 284 9.52 4.38 0.60
N LEU A 285 9.84 4.30 1.90
CA LEU A 285 11.11 4.78 2.47
C LEU A 285 12.27 3.80 2.27
N PHE A 286 12.04 2.78 1.44
CA PHE A 286 13.05 1.82 1.03
C PHE A 286 13.13 1.75 -0.50
N SER A 287 14.22 1.17 -1.00
CA SER A 287 14.30 0.64 -2.36
C SER A 287 14.07 -0.87 -2.37
N TRP A 288 13.54 -1.41 -3.47
CA TRP A 288 13.47 -2.87 -3.59
C TRP A 288 14.85 -3.54 -3.63
N LEU A 289 15.85 -2.87 -4.21
CA LEU A 289 17.20 -3.42 -4.27
C LEU A 289 17.79 -3.63 -2.87
N GLU A 290 17.63 -2.66 -1.97
CA GLU A 290 18.13 -2.83 -0.61
C GLU A 290 17.33 -3.89 0.15
N ILE A 291 16.00 -3.93 0.04
CA ILE A 291 15.17 -4.94 0.71
C ILE A 291 15.58 -6.36 0.26
N LEU A 292 15.80 -6.55 -1.04
CA LEU A 292 16.25 -7.83 -1.60
C LEU A 292 17.65 -8.21 -1.13
N GLN A 293 18.51 -7.25 -0.81
CA GLN A 293 19.89 -7.46 -0.34
C GLN A 293 20.04 -7.45 1.19
N MET A 294 19.00 -7.10 1.95
CA MET A 294 19.01 -7.17 3.42
C MET A 294 19.41 -8.59 3.85
N LYS A 295 20.17 -8.71 4.94
CA LYS A 295 20.46 -10.02 5.52
C LYS A 295 19.23 -10.52 6.24
N ASP A 296 18.95 -11.82 6.14
CA ASP A 296 17.91 -12.42 6.97
C ASP A 296 18.30 -12.28 8.45
N PRO A 297 17.36 -11.97 9.35
CA PRO A 297 17.60 -12.00 10.79
C PRO A 297 18.13 -13.38 11.16
N ILE A 298 19.34 -13.42 11.73
CA ILE A 298 20.02 -14.67 12.09
C ILE A 298 19.15 -15.36 13.15
N GLY A 299 18.51 -16.47 12.77
CA GLY A 299 17.56 -17.18 13.62
C GLY A 299 16.75 -18.28 12.92
N ILE A 300 16.76 -18.33 11.58
CA ILE A 300 16.18 -19.44 10.82
C ILE A 300 17.25 -19.95 9.84
N LYS A 301 18.12 -20.84 10.32
CA LYS A 301 18.65 -21.86 9.42
C LYS A 301 17.54 -22.89 9.31
N GLU A 302 17.00 -23.06 8.10
CA GLU A 302 16.29 -24.27 7.75
C GLU A 302 17.21 -25.46 8.09
N GLU A 303 16.74 -26.35 8.97
CA GLU A 303 17.40 -27.64 9.20
C GLU A 303 17.22 -28.50 7.95
N ASP A 304 18.05 -28.27 6.93
CA ASP A 304 18.32 -29.28 5.91
C ASP A 304 19.69 -29.92 6.19
N ALA A 305 19.63 -31.24 6.33
CA ALA A 305 20.64 -32.12 6.89
C ALA A 305 21.90 -32.30 6.03
N ASP A 306 23.08 -32.05 6.62
CA ASP A 306 24.13 -33.06 6.84
C ASP A 306 25.42 -32.40 7.39
N GLY A 307 25.84 -32.81 8.60
CA GLY A 307 27.14 -32.46 9.21
C GLY A 307 27.08 -32.30 10.74
N PRO A 308 27.92 -32.99 11.53
CA PRO A 308 27.77 -33.01 12.99
C PRO A 308 28.58 -31.92 13.71
N GLU A 309 28.04 -31.53 14.87
CA GLU A 309 28.61 -30.68 15.95
C GLU A 309 28.75 -29.19 15.59
N GLU A 310 28.20 -28.22 16.34
CA GLU A 310 28.45 -27.93 17.76
C GLU A 310 27.31 -27.13 18.45
N SER A 311 27.19 -27.38 19.76
CA SER A 311 26.69 -26.54 20.88
C SER A 311 25.31 -25.82 20.79
N PHE A 312 24.29 -26.44 21.39
CA PHE A 312 23.08 -25.74 21.83
C PHE A 312 23.18 -25.35 23.31
N VAL A 313 23.05 -24.05 23.63
CA VAL A 313 22.74 -23.57 24.98
C VAL A 313 21.23 -23.38 25.09
N ARG A 314 20.54 -24.27 25.83
CA ARG A 314 19.13 -24.11 26.20
C ARG A 314 19.03 -23.22 27.45
N LEU A 315 18.52 -22.00 27.30
CA LEU A 315 18.02 -21.21 28.43
C LEU A 315 16.51 -21.43 28.59
N SER A 316 16.14 -22.29 29.53
CA SER A 316 14.77 -22.40 30.03
C SER A 316 14.52 -21.35 31.10
N LEU A 317 13.58 -20.43 30.85
CA LEU A 317 13.04 -19.55 31.88
C LEU A 317 11.72 -20.13 32.39
N ASN A 318 11.75 -20.78 33.55
CA ASN A 318 10.55 -21.05 34.34
C ASN A 318 10.90 -21.22 35.83
N GLY A 319 10.13 -20.53 36.69
CA GLY A 319 10.11 -20.68 38.14
C GLY A 319 10.43 -19.36 38.86
N ALA A 320 9.46 -18.57 39.30
CA ALA A 320 8.67 -18.77 40.52
C ALA A 320 9.54 -18.88 41.80
N ASN A 321 9.58 -17.77 42.55
CA ASN A 321 9.98 -17.68 43.97
C ASN A 321 9.23 -18.72 44.83
N PRO A 322 9.74 -19.16 46.04
CA PRO A 322 10.03 -18.20 47.11
C PRO A 322 11.00 -18.60 48.27
N ILE A 323 11.21 -17.63 49.19
CA ILE A 323 11.52 -17.72 50.65
C ILE A 323 12.99 -17.66 51.17
N VAL A 324 13.30 -16.47 51.75
CA VAL A 324 13.84 -16.12 53.09
C VAL A 324 15.20 -16.67 53.59
N GLU A 325 16.13 -15.74 53.85
CA GLU A 325 16.84 -15.63 55.15
C GLU A 325 17.39 -14.20 55.37
N GLU A 326 17.12 -13.64 56.56
CA GLU A 326 17.62 -12.37 57.12
C GLU A 326 19.00 -12.56 57.77
N VAL A 327 19.92 -11.59 57.69
CA VAL A 327 20.71 -11.11 58.86
C VAL A 327 21.10 -9.62 58.67
N ASN A 328 20.87 -8.86 59.76
CA ASN A 328 21.14 -7.45 60.06
C ASN A 328 22.53 -6.85 59.72
N GLY A 329 22.56 -5.52 59.53
CA GLY A 329 23.60 -4.68 60.18
C GLY A 329 24.07 -3.39 59.49
N ASN A 330 23.35 -2.29 59.74
CA ASN A 330 23.85 -0.93 60.03
C ASN A 330 24.51 0.00 58.97
N GLU A 331 23.80 1.13 58.77
CA GLU A 331 24.23 2.54 58.61
C GLU A 331 25.13 3.06 57.47
N SER A 332 24.53 4.04 56.76
CA SER A 332 25.08 5.31 56.23
C SER A 332 26.14 5.28 55.12
N SER A 333 25.79 5.83 53.95
CA SER A 333 26.23 7.17 53.48
C SER A 333 25.99 7.30 51.98
N GLU A 334 25.52 8.47 51.58
CA GLU A 334 25.39 8.93 50.20
C GLU A 334 26.75 8.95 49.48
N SER A 335 26.79 8.49 48.22
CA SER A 335 27.69 9.00 47.17
C SER A 335 27.08 8.68 45.82
N GLU A 336 26.76 9.71 45.06
CA GLU A 336 26.50 9.64 43.62
C GLU A 336 27.83 9.37 42.92
N GLU A 337 27.95 8.25 42.23
CA GLU A 337 29.01 8.04 41.23
C GLU A 337 28.32 7.71 39.90
N GLU A 338 28.40 8.68 38.99
CA GLU A 338 28.06 8.53 37.57
C GLU A 338 29.08 7.59 36.94
N GLU A 339 28.74 6.30 36.80
CA GLU A 339 29.49 5.40 35.92
C GLU A 339 29.08 5.69 34.46
N GLU A 340 29.87 6.55 33.82
CA GLU A 340 30.04 6.57 32.36
C GLU A 340 30.50 5.18 31.90
N LEU A 341 29.54 4.32 31.56
CA LEU A 341 29.82 3.11 30.79
C LEU A 341 30.12 3.53 29.35
N GLU A 342 31.39 3.82 29.08
CA GLU A 342 31.98 3.64 27.77
C GLU A 342 31.74 2.18 27.35
N ARG A 343 30.66 1.92 26.61
CA ARG A 343 30.47 0.61 25.97
C ARG A 343 31.48 0.50 24.86
N ALA A 344 32.55 -0.22 25.18
CA ALA A 344 33.42 -0.85 24.22
C ALA A 344 32.57 -1.64 23.20
N ASP A 345 32.93 -1.42 21.94
CA ASP A 345 32.57 -2.20 20.77
C ASP A 345 32.92 -3.68 21.03
N ASP A 346 31.92 -4.46 21.44
CA ASP A 346 32.00 -5.92 21.58
C ASP A 346 30.88 -6.53 20.73
N GLY A 347 31.23 -7.56 19.99
CA GLY A 347 30.53 -8.05 18.79
C GLY A 347 29.02 -8.28 18.93
N ASP A 348 28.33 -7.91 17.86
CA ASP A 348 26.90 -8.02 17.55
C ASP A 348 26.22 -9.32 18.04
N ASP A 349 25.78 -9.31 19.29
CA ASP A 349 24.78 -10.22 19.87
C ASP A 349 23.49 -9.44 20.20
N SER A 350 23.25 -8.35 19.47
CA SER A 350 21.98 -7.64 19.48
C SER A 350 20.92 -8.55 18.86
N PRO A 351 19.76 -8.83 19.49
CA PRO A 351 18.69 -9.52 18.80
C PRO A 351 18.36 -8.73 17.53
N PHE A 352 18.46 -9.39 16.37
CA PHE A 352 18.23 -8.74 15.08
C PHE A 352 16.77 -8.29 15.01
N LEU A 353 16.54 -7.00 15.29
CA LEU A 353 15.23 -6.38 15.21
C LEU A 353 14.97 -5.92 13.77
N PRO A 354 13.73 -6.00 13.27
CA PRO A 354 13.40 -5.48 11.95
C PRO A 354 13.76 -4.00 11.84
N GLU A 355 14.32 -3.60 10.70
CA GLU A 355 14.69 -2.21 10.45
C GLU A 355 13.43 -1.35 10.37
N PHE A 356 13.33 -0.29 11.18
CA PHE A 356 12.17 0.60 11.18
C PHE A 356 12.55 2.03 10.75
N ARG A 357 12.11 2.47 9.56
CA ARG A 357 12.32 3.84 9.04
C ARG A 357 11.12 4.75 9.29
N LEU A 358 11.39 5.97 9.72
CA LEU A 358 10.44 7.07 9.88
C LEU A 358 10.98 8.28 9.10
N VAL A 359 10.07 9.12 8.58
CA VAL A 359 10.46 10.32 7.83
C VAL A 359 11.17 11.30 8.76
N LYS A 360 12.38 11.75 8.40
CA LYS A 360 13.13 12.75 9.17
C LYS A 360 12.78 14.17 8.72
N ARG A 361 12.99 15.15 9.60
CA ARG A 361 12.67 16.57 9.36
C ARG A 361 13.43 17.19 8.19
N ASP A 362 14.64 16.73 7.94
CA ASP A 362 15.52 17.24 6.88
C ASP A 362 15.76 16.19 5.80
N ASP A 363 14.82 15.26 5.60
CA ASP A 363 14.98 14.18 4.62
C ASP A 363 14.75 14.72 3.19
N PRO A 364 15.82 14.86 2.36
CA PRO A 364 15.64 15.37 1.01
C PRO A 364 14.70 14.49 0.19
N GLU A 365 14.57 13.18 0.46
CA GLU A 365 13.66 12.32 -0.30
C GLU A 365 12.19 12.59 0.02
N ALA A 366 11.87 13.00 1.26
CA ALA A 366 10.51 13.39 1.66
C ALA A 366 10.09 14.77 1.13
N TYR A 367 11.05 15.67 0.90
CA TYR A 367 10.80 17.05 0.46
C TYR A 367 11.14 17.33 -1.02
N SER A 368 11.82 16.42 -1.73
CA SER A 368 12.24 16.62 -3.14
C SER A 368 11.22 16.16 -4.18
N PHE A 369 10.07 15.63 -3.78
CA PHE A 369 9.02 15.21 -4.69
C PHE A 369 7.66 15.77 -4.26
N SER A 370 7.43 17.05 -4.50
CA SER A 370 6.08 17.65 -4.54
C SER A 370 5.30 17.15 -5.77
N THR A 371 5.28 15.84 -5.97
CA THR A 371 4.47 15.15 -6.99
C THR A 371 3.29 14.51 -6.25
N PRO A 372 2.05 14.63 -6.73
CA PRO A 372 0.93 13.93 -6.11
C PRO A 372 1.25 12.44 -5.97
N GLN A 373 0.99 11.88 -4.79
CA GLN A 373 1.44 10.57 -4.29
C GLN A 373 1.06 9.35 -5.16
N TYR A 374 0.33 9.55 -6.26
CA TYR A 374 -0.22 8.49 -7.11
C TYR A 374 -0.22 8.82 -8.62
N SER A 375 0.60 9.76 -9.07
CA SER A 375 0.66 10.16 -10.48
C SER A 375 1.54 9.20 -11.30
N ALA A 376 0.91 8.31 -12.07
CA ALA A 376 1.59 7.43 -13.03
C ALA A 376 2.21 8.22 -14.21
N HIS A 377 1.62 9.36 -14.56
CA HIS A 377 2.17 10.32 -15.50
C HIS A 377 2.28 11.68 -14.84
N LYS A 378 3.52 12.13 -14.62
CA LYS A 378 3.88 13.44 -14.09
C LYS A 378 3.01 14.52 -14.73
N LEU A 379 2.01 15.01 -14.01
CA LEU A 379 1.13 16.06 -14.48
C LEU A 379 1.97 17.34 -14.71
N PRO A 380 1.65 18.14 -15.74
CA PRO A 380 2.28 19.43 -15.92
C PRO A 380 2.17 20.27 -14.64
N ARG A 381 3.25 20.98 -14.31
CA ARG A 381 3.37 21.77 -13.07
C ARG A 381 2.16 22.69 -12.83
N GLU A 382 1.59 23.26 -13.90
CA GLU A 382 0.43 24.14 -13.82
C GLU A 382 -0.85 23.44 -13.33
N VAL A 383 -1.03 22.15 -13.67
CA VAL A 383 -2.15 21.32 -13.21
C VAL A 383 -1.98 20.99 -11.72
N VAL A 384 -0.75 20.72 -11.31
CA VAL A 384 -0.40 20.46 -9.90
C VAL A 384 -0.59 21.73 -9.06
N ASP A 385 -0.13 22.88 -9.54
CA ASP A 385 -0.27 24.17 -8.86
C ASP A 385 -1.75 24.59 -8.77
N ALA A 386 -2.55 24.31 -9.79
CA ALA A 386 -4.00 24.53 -9.77
C ALA A 386 -4.72 23.62 -8.76
N SER A 387 -4.28 22.37 -8.60
CA SER A 387 -4.83 21.42 -7.61
C SER A 387 -4.54 21.80 -6.16
N LEU A 388 -3.36 22.37 -5.89
CA LEU A 388 -2.95 22.84 -4.56
C LEU A 388 -3.68 24.14 -4.16
N SER A 389 -4.23 24.86 -5.12
CA SER A 389 -4.88 26.17 -4.92
C SER A 389 -6.37 26.06 -4.53
N GLY A 390 -6.88 24.85 -4.26
CA GLY A 390 -8.24 24.61 -3.80
C GLY A 390 -9.30 24.75 -4.91
N PRO A 391 -10.61 24.80 -4.56
CA PRO A 391 -11.72 24.74 -5.52
C PRO A 391 -11.68 25.83 -6.61
N GLY A 392 -11.09 26.99 -6.30
CA GLY A 392 -10.95 28.10 -7.25
C GLY A 392 -9.81 27.92 -8.25
N GLY A 393 -8.71 27.25 -7.86
CA GLY A 393 -7.54 27.10 -8.71
C GLY A 393 -7.78 26.23 -9.94
N MET A 394 -8.55 25.15 -9.77
CA MET A 394 -8.91 24.24 -10.86
C MET A 394 -9.97 24.85 -11.79
N SER A 395 -10.91 25.64 -11.25
CA SER A 395 -11.89 26.38 -12.04
C SER A 395 -11.23 27.45 -12.93
N GLU A 396 -10.24 28.17 -12.41
CA GLU A 396 -9.47 29.14 -13.20
C GLU A 396 -8.60 28.47 -14.27
N PHE A 397 -8.02 27.31 -13.95
CA PHE A 397 -7.24 26.53 -14.91
C PHE A 397 -8.10 26.03 -16.06
N LEU A 398 -9.28 25.46 -15.76
CA LEU A 398 -10.24 24.99 -16.76
C LEU A 398 -10.73 26.12 -17.67
N GLY A 399 -10.99 27.31 -17.12
CA GLY A 399 -11.34 28.50 -17.92
C GLY A 399 -10.22 28.92 -18.87
N LYS A 400 -8.98 28.98 -18.38
CA LYS A 400 -7.80 29.28 -19.21
C LYS A 400 -7.54 28.21 -20.27
N TRP A 401 -7.81 26.94 -19.97
CA TRP A 401 -7.67 25.84 -20.93
C TRP A 401 -8.72 25.90 -22.03
N GLN A 402 -9.97 26.23 -21.69
CA GLN A 402 -11.03 26.47 -22.66
C GLN A 402 -10.70 27.66 -23.58
N ASP A 403 -10.13 28.74 -23.04
CA ASP A 403 -9.69 29.88 -23.84
C ASP A 403 -8.53 29.53 -24.79
N ILE A 404 -7.57 28.70 -24.33
CA ILE A 404 -6.44 28.23 -25.16
C ILE A 404 -6.94 27.30 -26.28
N LEU A 405 -7.85 26.37 -25.98
CA LEU A 405 -8.47 25.49 -26.98
C LEU A 405 -9.30 26.28 -27.99
N ALA A 406 -10.09 27.25 -27.53
CA ALA A 406 -10.88 28.13 -28.40
C ALA A 406 -9.95 28.92 -29.33
N LYS A 407 -8.82 29.43 -28.80
CA LYS A 407 -7.86 30.19 -29.59
C LYS A 407 -7.08 29.32 -30.59
N GLN A 408 -6.71 28.09 -30.23
CA GLN A 408 -6.11 27.13 -31.18
C GLN A 408 -7.08 26.73 -32.29
N THR A 409 -8.34 26.48 -31.94
CA THR A 409 -9.38 26.16 -32.93
C THR A 409 -9.58 27.33 -33.90
N GLN A 410 -9.49 28.57 -33.40
CA GLN A 410 -9.63 29.78 -34.21
C GLN A 410 -8.41 30.04 -35.10
N GLU A 411 -7.19 29.79 -34.60
CA GLU A 411 -5.95 29.85 -35.38
C GLU A 411 -5.88 28.75 -36.46
N ASP A 412 -6.40 27.55 -36.20
CA ASP A 412 -6.50 26.48 -37.19
C ASP A 412 -7.52 26.81 -38.29
N THR A 413 -8.67 27.42 -37.95
CA THR A 413 -9.64 27.88 -38.97
C THR A 413 -9.13 29.04 -39.83
N ASP A 414 -8.35 29.97 -39.28
CA ASP A 414 -7.75 31.07 -40.06
C ASP A 414 -6.58 30.58 -40.94
N SER A 415 -6.00 29.40 -40.64
CA SER A 415 -4.93 28.80 -41.43
C SER A 415 -5.41 28.02 -42.65
N ASP A 416 -6.67 27.55 -42.66
CA ASP A 416 -7.27 26.78 -43.75
C ASP A 416 -7.94 27.68 -44.81
N ASP A 417 -8.34 28.90 -44.46
CA ASP A 417 -8.86 29.92 -45.39
C ASP A 417 -7.75 30.73 -46.12
N GLY A 418 -6.48 30.38 -45.89
CA GLY A 418 -5.30 31.09 -46.37
C GLY A 418 -4.48 30.41 -47.47
N ARG A 419 -5.02 29.39 -48.18
CA ARG A 419 -4.31 28.70 -49.28
C ARG A 419 -4.96 28.81 -50.65
#